data_AF-A0A7W8Q9N0-F1
#
_entry.id   AF-A0A7W8Q9N0-F1
#
_cell.length_a   1.000
_cell.length_b   1.000
_cell.length_c   1.000
_cell.angle_alpha   90.00
_cell.angle_beta   90.00
_cell.angle_gamma   90.00
#
_symmetry.space_group_name_H-M   'P 1'
#
loop_
_entity.id
_entity.type
_entity.pdbx_description
1 polymer ?
#
loop_
_entity_poly.entity_id
_entity_poly.type
_entity_poly.pdbx_seq_one_letter_code
_entity_poly.pdbx_strand_id
1 'polypeptide(L)'
;MTDAQRDMAFSILTTAIAILRDDQPFDPAHTIFGRILAADPLRGKGGGTEYFFVNPAFPRTQIILYVVPDPLAPSADRTKVKQVVTHFTIRFSPLLTDVNRSTLEDLLQVDIGYWIDGNGERRPGNDMGTAPPQIRLHSYRYRASNLPTSQFPVDVEFAFGDPDPNNPAPDEPKTPVLMDVLLNRDYSALKPRRHGQNPS
;
A
#
# COMPACT_ATOMS: atom_id res chain seq x y z
N MET A 1 0.42 0.36 -22.62
CA MET A 1 -0.68 0.70 -21.67
C MET A 1 -1.58 1.73 -22.33
N THR A 2 -2.89 1.74 -22.07
CA THR A 2 -3.79 2.82 -22.54
C THR A 2 -3.92 3.93 -21.49
N ASP A 3 -4.26 5.16 -21.89
CA ASP A 3 -4.48 6.26 -20.94
C ASP A 3 -5.61 5.93 -19.94
N ALA A 4 -6.68 5.28 -20.39
CA ALA A 4 -7.77 4.83 -19.51
C ALA A 4 -7.29 3.83 -18.43
N GLN A 5 -6.32 2.96 -18.76
CA GLN A 5 -5.70 2.08 -17.75
C GLN A 5 -4.88 2.91 -16.76
N ARG A 6 -4.04 3.84 -17.23
CA ARG A 6 -3.26 4.73 -16.36
C ARG A 6 -4.16 5.49 -15.39
N ASP A 7 -5.22 6.12 -15.91
CA ASP A 7 -6.16 6.90 -15.11
C ASP A 7 -6.90 6.04 -14.07
N MET A 8 -7.28 4.81 -14.44
CA MET A 8 -7.88 3.87 -13.50
C MET A 8 -6.88 3.45 -12.40
N ALA A 9 -5.62 3.20 -12.76
CA ALA A 9 -4.59 2.88 -11.77
C ALA A 9 -4.39 4.03 -10.78
N PHE A 10 -4.31 5.27 -11.28
CA PHE A 10 -4.16 6.44 -10.44
C PHE A 10 -5.39 6.64 -9.55
N SER A 11 -6.59 6.45 -10.09
CA SER A 11 -7.83 6.52 -9.31
C SER A 11 -7.87 5.48 -8.19
N ILE A 12 -7.47 4.23 -8.46
CA ILE A 12 -7.33 3.17 -7.45
C ILE A 12 -6.36 3.59 -6.34
N LEU A 13 -5.17 4.10 -6.72
CA LEU A 13 -4.14 4.51 -5.78
C LEU A 13 -4.59 5.71 -4.91
N THR A 14 -5.20 6.72 -5.53
CA THR A 14 -5.75 7.89 -4.82
C THR A 14 -6.89 7.51 -3.88
N THR A 15 -7.79 6.62 -4.29
CA THR A 15 -8.87 6.14 -3.41
C THR A 15 -8.31 5.31 -2.25
N ALA A 16 -7.34 4.42 -2.51
CA ALA A 16 -6.74 3.60 -1.47
C ALA A 16 -6.04 4.45 -0.39
N ILE A 17 -5.26 5.45 -0.80
CA ILE A 17 -4.60 6.33 0.18
C ILE A 17 -5.59 7.22 0.92
N ALA A 18 -6.68 7.68 0.29
CA ALA A 18 -7.69 8.47 0.97
C ALA A 18 -8.48 7.66 2.01
N ILE A 19 -8.77 6.38 1.71
CA ILE A 19 -9.33 5.44 2.70
C ILE A 19 -8.36 5.29 3.87
N LEU A 20 -7.09 5.01 3.62
CA LEU A 20 -6.13 4.78 4.70
C LEU A 20 -5.77 6.04 5.48
N ARG A 21 -5.41 7.14 4.82
CA ARG A 21 -4.90 8.36 5.45
C ARG A 21 -6.02 9.21 6.04
N ASP A 22 -7.10 9.40 5.30
CA ASP A 22 -8.16 10.36 5.64
C ASP A 22 -9.40 9.67 6.28
N ASP A 23 -9.35 8.35 6.43
CA ASP A 23 -10.44 7.50 6.95
C ASP A 23 -11.74 7.61 6.16
N GLN A 24 -11.62 7.77 4.83
CA GLN A 24 -12.78 7.77 3.95
C GLN A 24 -13.59 6.47 4.11
N PRO A 25 -14.94 6.56 4.10
CA PRO A 25 -15.80 5.38 4.15
C PRO A 25 -15.46 4.38 3.04
N PHE A 26 -15.45 3.11 3.40
CA PHE A 26 -15.21 2.01 2.47
C PHE A 26 -16.38 1.03 2.50
N ASP A 27 -16.97 0.79 1.34
CA ASP A 27 -17.94 -0.27 1.11
C ASP A 27 -17.37 -1.27 0.09
N PRO A 28 -17.08 -2.52 0.50
CA PRO A 28 -16.52 -3.51 -0.41
C PRO A 28 -17.47 -3.89 -1.56
N ALA A 29 -18.78 -3.64 -1.44
CA ALA A 29 -19.74 -3.90 -2.51
C ALA A 29 -19.78 -2.79 -3.57
N HIS A 30 -19.38 -1.56 -3.21
CA HIS A 30 -19.47 -0.38 -4.07
C HIS A 30 -18.15 0.40 -4.06
N THR A 31 -17.16 -0.11 -4.80
CA THR A 31 -15.82 0.47 -4.85
C THR A 31 -15.24 0.53 -6.26
N ILE A 32 -14.30 1.46 -6.47
CA ILE A 32 -13.51 1.58 -7.70
C ILE A 32 -12.57 0.39 -7.93
N PHE A 33 -12.28 -0.39 -6.89
CA PHE A 33 -11.39 -1.55 -6.99
C PHE A 33 -11.97 -2.67 -7.86
N GLY A 34 -13.26 -2.60 -8.18
CA GLY A 34 -13.96 -3.56 -9.03
C GLY A 34 -14.85 -4.48 -8.20
N ARG A 35 -14.98 -5.73 -8.65
CA ARG A 35 -15.81 -6.73 -7.97
C ARG A 35 -14.99 -7.59 -7.02
N ILE A 36 -15.61 -8.00 -5.92
CA ILE A 36 -15.03 -8.98 -5.00
C ILE A 36 -14.83 -10.31 -5.74
N LEU A 37 -13.60 -10.80 -5.76
CA LEU A 37 -13.23 -12.14 -6.22
C LEU A 37 -13.32 -13.14 -5.07
N ALA A 38 -12.79 -12.77 -3.91
CA ALA A 38 -12.78 -13.56 -2.70
C ALA A 38 -12.78 -12.65 -1.47
N ALA A 39 -13.30 -13.18 -0.37
CA ALA A 39 -13.33 -12.54 0.93
C ALA A 39 -12.99 -13.60 1.97
N ASP A 40 -11.75 -13.56 2.46
CA ASP A 40 -11.19 -14.60 3.32
C ASP A 40 -11.15 -14.09 4.76
N PRO A 41 -11.93 -14.69 5.68
CA PRO A 41 -11.90 -14.30 7.09
C PRO A 41 -10.53 -14.60 7.72
N LEU A 42 -9.93 -13.60 8.36
CA LEU A 42 -8.66 -13.76 9.06
C LEU A 42 -8.89 -14.55 10.35
N ARG A 43 -8.20 -15.69 10.51
CA ARG A 43 -8.29 -16.53 11.71
C ARG A 43 -7.45 -15.93 12.86
N GLY A 44 -8.07 -15.60 13.99
CA GLY A 44 -7.38 -15.10 15.19
C GLY A 44 -8.25 -14.23 16.11
N LYS A 45 -7.70 -13.81 17.27
CA LYS A 45 -8.42 -13.05 18.32
C LYS A 45 -8.89 -11.64 17.90
N GLY A 46 -8.39 -11.10 16.79
CA GLY A 46 -8.74 -9.76 16.30
C GLY A 46 -9.89 -9.73 15.28
N GLY A 47 -10.23 -10.88 14.68
CA GLY A 47 -11.13 -10.93 13.53
C GLY A 47 -10.58 -10.16 12.31
N GLY A 48 -11.38 -10.07 11.26
CA GLY A 48 -11.06 -9.33 10.04
C GLY A 48 -11.33 -10.13 8.78
N THR A 49 -11.16 -9.48 7.63
CA THR A 49 -11.38 -10.07 6.31
C THR A 49 -10.38 -9.50 5.33
N GLU A 50 -9.68 -10.40 4.64
CA GLU A 50 -8.87 -10.07 3.49
C GLU A 50 -9.77 -10.12 2.25
N TYR A 51 -9.86 -9.01 1.53
CA TYR A 51 -10.64 -8.94 0.30
C TYR A 51 -9.72 -8.93 -0.91
N PHE A 52 -10.09 -9.70 -1.92
CA PHE A 52 -9.45 -9.75 -3.22
C PHE A 52 -10.40 -9.16 -4.25
N PHE A 53 -9.94 -8.19 -5.03
CA PHE A 53 -10.74 -7.56 -6.08
C PHE A 53 -10.20 -7.87 -7.47
N VAL A 54 -11.13 -7.94 -8.43
CA VAL A 54 -10.82 -7.94 -9.86
C VAL A 54 -11.39 -6.67 -10.47
N ASN A 55 -10.51 -5.85 -11.04
CA ASN A 55 -10.87 -4.64 -11.76
C ASN A 55 -10.99 -4.95 -13.27
N PRO A 56 -12.07 -4.53 -13.95
CA PRO A 56 -12.25 -4.82 -15.38
C PRO A 56 -11.19 -4.19 -16.30
N ALA A 57 -10.61 -3.05 -15.93
CA ALA A 57 -9.49 -2.44 -16.68
C ALA A 57 -8.17 -3.18 -16.46
N PHE A 58 -8.08 -3.96 -15.37
CA PHE A 58 -6.90 -4.69 -14.93
C PHE A 58 -7.24 -6.11 -14.46
N PRO A 59 -7.67 -7.01 -15.36
CA PRO A 59 -8.22 -8.30 -14.97
C PRO A 59 -7.22 -9.26 -14.31
N ARG A 60 -5.91 -9.00 -14.42
CA ARG A 60 -4.85 -9.79 -13.77
C ARG A 60 -4.16 -9.08 -12.61
N THR A 61 -4.45 -7.79 -12.38
CA THR A 61 -3.91 -7.06 -11.23
C THR A 61 -4.52 -7.62 -9.96
N GLN A 62 -3.68 -7.86 -8.96
CA GLN A 62 -4.13 -8.25 -7.63
C GLN A 62 -4.36 -6.97 -6.82
N ILE A 63 -5.59 -6.72 -6.41
CA ILE A 63 -5.92 -5.67 -5.45
C ILE A 63 -6.40 -6.36 -4.18
N ILE A 64 -5.57 -6.29 -3.15
CA ILE A 64 -5.78 -6.97 -1.88
C ILE A 64 -5.86 -5.91 -0.80
N LEU A 65 -6.87 -6.01 0.07
CA LEU A 65 -6.97 -5.13 1.24
C LEU A 65 -7.42 -5.88 2.48
N TYR A 66 -7.01 -5.37 3.63
CA TYR A 66 -7.35 -5.94 4.92
C TYR A 66 -8.32 -5.03 5.66
N VAL A 67 -9.49 -5.59 5.98
CA VAL A 67 -10.48 -4.95 6.84
C VAL A 67 -10.44 -5.61 8.21
N VAL A 68 -10.29 -4.82 9.25
CA VAL A 68 -10.31 -5.32 10.63
C VAL A 68 -11.21 -4.45 11.50
N PRO A 69 -11.70 -4.95 12.64
CA PRO A 69 -12.32 -4.09 13.63
C PRO A 69 -11.30 -3.04 14.10
N ASP A 70 -11.71 -1.76 14.15
CA ASP A 70 -10.87 -0.61 14.50
C ASP A 70 -9.97 -0.90 15.71
N PRO A 71 -8.65 -1.01 15.50
CA PRO A 71 -7.69 -1.32 16.56
C PRO A 71 -7.70 -0.32 17.72
N LEU A 72 -8.11 0.93 17.50
CA LEU A 72 -8.15 1.97 18.54
C LEU A 72 -9.44 1.94 19.38
N ALA A 73 -10.48 1.23 18.93
CA ALA A 73 -11.75 1.19 19.63
C ALA A 73 -11.69 0.30 20.89
N PRO A 74 -12.02 0.83 22.10
CA PRO A 74 -11.96 0.10 23.35
C PRO A 74 -13.23 -0.75 23.54
N SER A 75 -13.34 -1.86 22.81
CA SER A 75 -14.44 -2.83 22.99
C SER A 75 -13.90 -4.26 23.04
N ALA A 76 -14.36 -5.02 24.02
CA ALA A 76 -14.12 -6.46 24.11
C ALA A 76 -14.95 -7.24 23.06
N ASP A 77 -16.15 -6.76 22.73
CA ASP A 77 -16.97 -7.30 21.65
C ASP A 77 -16.55 -6.65 20.33
N ARG A 78 -15.60 -7.31 19.64
CA ARG A 78 -15.03 -6.83 18.37
C ARG A 78 -15.99 -6.93 17.19
N THR A 79 -17.13 -7.61 17.34
CA THR A 79 -18.14 -7.73 16.28
C THR A 79 -18.95 -6.44 16.07
N LYS A 80 -18.98 -5.57 17.09
CA LYS A 80 -19.70 -4.28 17.07
C LYS A 80 -18.80 -3.08 16.80
N VAL A 81 -17.50 -3.31 16.64
CA VAL A 81 -16.53 -2.26 16.37
C VAL A 81 -16.58 -1.90 14.89
N LYS A 82 -16.47 -0.60 14.59
CA LYS A 82 -16.32 -0.09 13.22
C LYS A 82 -15.24 -0.89 12.49
N GLN A 83 -15.55 -1.36 11.29
CA GLN A 83 -14.57 -1.99 10.44
C GLN A 83 -13.77 -0.93 9.69
N VAL A 84 -12.45 -1.07 9.65
CA VAL A 84 -11.53 -0.12 8.99
C VAL A 84 -10.57 -0.87 8.09
N VAL A 85 -10.18 -0.23 6.99
CA VAL A 85 -9.12 -0.76 6.12
C VAL A 85 -7.77 -0.36 6.71
N THR A 86 -6.84 -1.30 6.79
CA THR A 86 -5.53 -1.05 7.40
C THR A 86 -4.38 -1.18 6.42
N HIS A 87 -4.57 -1.94 5.34
CA HIS A 87 -3.50 -2.25 4.41
C HIS A 87 -4.06 -2.47 3.01
N PHE A 88 -3.31 -2.02 2.00
CA PHE A 88 -3.51 -2.33 0.59
C PHE A 88 -2.23 -2.93 0.01
N THR A 89 -2.39 -3.96 -0.81
CA THR A 89 -1.38 -4.44 -1.75
C THR A 89 -1.97 -4.45 -3.14
N ILE A 90 -1.35 -3.70 -4.04
CA ILE A 90 -1.73 -3.64 -5.45
C ILE A 90 -0.55 -4.15 -6.27
N ARG A 91 -0.72 -5.30 -6.91
CA ARG A 91 0.29 -5.91 -7.80
C ARG A 91 -0.20 -5.85 -9.23
N PHE A 92 0.42 -5.01 -10.04
CA PHE A 92 0.00 -4.74 -11.41
C PHE A 92 0.32 -5.90 -12.34
N SER A 93 -0.70 -6.37 -13.06
CA SER A 93 -0.52 -7.28 -14.20
C SER A 93 -1.55 -6.92 -15.28
N PRO A 94 -1.13 -6.44 -16.46
CA PRO A 94 0.25 -6.15 -16.86
C PRO A 94 0.93 -5.08 -15.98
N LEU A 95 2.27 -5.07 -15.97
CA LEU A 95 3.07 -4.05 -15.29
C LEU A 95 2.70 -2.66 -15.84
N LEU A 96 2.72 -1.63 -14.97
CA LEU A 96 2.45 -0.27 -15.41
C LEU A 96 3.72 0.35 -16.00
N THR A 97 3.69 0.59 -17.31
CA THR A 97 4.73 1.31 -18.05
C THR A 97 4.48 2.82 -17.97
N ASP A 98 5.48 3.64 -18.32
CA ASP A 98 5.31 5.08 -18.50
C ASP A 98 4.75 5.81 -17.25
N VAL A 99 5.05 5.27 -16.08
CA VAL A 99 4.77 5.87 -14.76
C VAL A 99 6.12 5.95 -14.06
N ASN A 100 6.59 7.17 -13.83
CA ASN A 100 7.83 7.37 -13.09
C ASN A 100 7.56 7.60 -11.59
N ARG A 101 8.61 7.43 -10.79
CA ARG A 101 8.58 7.60 -9.34
C ARG A 101 8.00 8.95 -8.92
N SER A 102 8.45 10.06 -9.50
CA SER A 102 8.01 11.40 -9.10
C SER A 102 6.51 11.62 -9.34
N THR A 103 5.95 11.05 -10.41
CA THR A 103 4.51 11.09 -10.66
C THR A 103 3.73 10.44 -9.53
N LEU A 104 4.21 9.30 -9.00
CA LEU A 104 3.56 8.62 -7.88
C LEU A 104 3.76 9.37 -6.56
N GLU A 105 4.94 9.95 -6.35
CA GLU A 105 5.24 10.78 -5.18
C GLU A 105 4.27 11.98 -5.10
N ASP A 106 4.06 12.66 -6.22
CA ASP A 106 3.10 13.77 -6.33
C ASP A 106 1.65 13.30 -6.18
N LEU A 107 1.28 12.20 -6.84
CA LEU A 107 -0.08 11.63 -6.81
C LEU A 107 -0.50 11.26 -5.37
N LEU A 108 0.40 10.62 -4.64
CA LEU A 108 0.14 10.14 -3.28
C LEU A 108 0.51 11.16 -2.20
N GLN A 109 1.16 12.26 -2.58
CA GLN A 109 1.64 13.32 -1.67
C GLN A 109 2.44 12.70 -0.53
N VAL A 110 3.65 12.22 -0.85
CA VAL A 110 4.55 11.59 0.11
C VAL A 110 5.70 12.51 0.50
N ASP A 111 6.20 12.34 1.72
CA ASP A 111 7.35 13.09 2.18
C ASP A 111 8.65 12.54 1.61
N ILE A 112 9.49 13.44 1.09
CA ILE A 112 10.78 13.12 0.47
C ILE A 112 11.93 13.21 1.48
N GLY A 113 12.91 12.33 1.32
CA GLY A 113 14.16 12.28 2.07
C GLY A 113 14.13 11.37 3.28
N TYR A 114 12.99 10.71 3.59
CA TYR A 114 12.91 9.77 4.70
C TYR A 114 11.75 8.76 4.59
N TRP A 115 11.86 7.68 5.35
CA TRP A 115 10.77 6.75 5.66
C TRP A 115 10.76 6.41 7.15
N ILE A 116 9.70 5.76 7.62
CA ILE A 116 9.58 5.29 9.00
C ILE A 116 9.68 3.77 9.01
N ASP A 117 10.55 3.21 9.85
CA ASP A 117 10.71 1.77 9.95
C ASP A 117 9.66 1.11 10.88
N GLY A 118 9.69 -0.22 10.96
CA GLY A 118 8.75 -0.99 11.78
C GLY A 118 8.82 -0.71 13.28
N ASN A 119 9.86 -0.01 13.76
CA ASN A 119 10.01 0.44 15.14
C ASN A 119 9.50 1.88 15.36
N GLY A 120 9.06 2.55 14.29
CA GLY A 120 8.66 3.95 14.32
C GLY A 120 9.83 4.92 14.17
N GLU A 121 11.03 4.43 13.82
CA GLU A 121 12.21 5.29 13.67
C GLU A 121 12.28 5.91 12.28
N ARG A 122 12.64 7.19 12.21
CA ARG A 122 12.89 7.89 10.95
C ARG A 122 14.23 7.46 10.37
N ARG A 123 14.20 6.93 9.16
CA ARG A 123 15.37 6.49 8.40
C ARG A 123 15.60 7.45 7.22
N PRO A 124 16.84 7.87 6.95
CA PRO A 124 17.14 8.80 5.86
C PRO A 124 17.05 8.11 4.49
N GLY A 125 16.72 8.92 3.47
CA GLY A 125 16.54 8.46 2.09
C GLY A 125 15.20 7.78 1.86
N ASN A 126 14.84 7.53 0.60
CA ASN A 126 13.65 6.75 0.22
C ASN A 126 14.00 5.55 -0.66
N ASP A 127 15.19 5.55 -1.23
CA ASP A 127 15.69 4.53 -2.14
C ASP A 127 16.26 3.36 -1.33
N MET A 128 15.66 2.17 -1.45
CA MET A 128 16.10 0.96 -0.75
C MET A 128 17.11 0.14 -1.57
N GLY A 129 17.42 0.61 -2.79
CA GLY A 129 18.23 -0.09 -3.77
C GLY A 129 17.58 -1.38 -4.27
N THR A 130 18.41 -2.18 -4.93
CA THR A 130 18.09 -3.52 -5.40
C THR A 130 18.55 -4.56 -4.39
N ALA A 131 17.72 -5.58 -4.10
CA ALA A 131 18.08 -6.64 -3.16
C ALA A 131 17.99 -8.04 -3.80
N PRO A 132 18.96 -8.95 -3.54
CA PRO A 132 18.84 -10.35 -3.92
C PRO A 132 17.58 -11.01 -3.31
N PRO A 133 16.95 -11.99 -3.99
CA PRO A 133 17.35 -12.58 -5.27
C PRO A 133 16.85 -11.78 -6.49
N GLN A 134 15.99 -10.79 -6.28
CA GLN A 134 15.35 -10.02 -7.35
C GLN A 134 16.19 -8.76 -7.62
N ILE A 135 17.37 -8.92 -8.19
CA ILE A 135 18.36 -7.84 -8.41
C ILE A 135 17.82 -6.71 -9.30
N ARG A 136 16.69 -6.92 -9.99
CA ARG A 136 16.00 -5.91 -10.81
C ARG A 136 14.77 -5.31 -10.13
N LEU A 137 14.47 -5.70 -8.89
CA LEU A 137 13.43 -5.07 -8.10
C LEU A 137 14.06 -3.93 -7.31
N HIS A 138 13.64 -2.70 -7.63
CA HIS A 138 14.07 -1.50 -6.96
C HIS A 138 12.90 -0.95 -6.13
N SER A 139 13.07 -0.95 -4.80
CA SER A 139 12.02 -0.49 -3.89
C SER A 139 12.26 0.94 -3.39
N TYR A 140 11.18 1.67 -3.21
CA TYR A 140 11.18 3.00 -2.57
C TYR A 140 10.18 3.04 -1.43
N ARG A 141 10.58 3.61 -0.29
CA ARG A 141 9.73 3.73 0.91
C ARG A 141 9.52 5.18 1.31
N TYR A 142 8.33 5.49 1.79
CA TYR A 142 7.93 6.82 2.19
C TYR A 142 6.95 6.81 3.36
N ARG A 143 6.77 8.00 3.94
CA ARG A 143 5.59 8.35 4.72
C ARG A 143 4.69 9.25 3.86
N ALA A 144 3.39 8.97 3.82
CA ALA A 144 2.41 9.89 3.24
C ALA A 144 2.39 11.20 4.04
N SER A 145 2.39 12.34 3.36
CA SER A 145 2.39 13.65 3.99
C SER A 145 1.15 13.86 4.87
N ASN A 146 1.33 14.61 5.94
CA ASN A 146 0.23 14.98 6.83
C ASN A 146 -0.56 16.15 6.23
N LEU A 147 -1.74 15.86 5.70
CA LEU A 147 -2.66 16.85 5.14
C LEU A 147 -3.69 17.28 6.21
N PRO A 148 -4.40 18.40 6.02
CA PRO A 148 -5.47 18.82 6.94
C PRO A 148 -6.58 17.78 7.15
N THR A 149 -6.79 16.89 6.17
CA THR A 149 -7.78 15.80 6.22
C THR A 149 -7.22 14.50 6.83
N SER A 150 -5.90 14.42 7.02
CA SER A 150 -5.25 13.20 7.49
C SER A 150 -5.69 12.87 8.91
N GLN A 151 -6.18 11.65 9.10
CA GLN A 151 -6.52 11.08 10.39
C GLN A 151 -5.46 10.07 10.85
N PHE A 152 -4.79 9.41 9.91
CA PHE A 152 -3.81 8.38 10.18
C PHE A 152 -2.54 8.57 9.35
N PRO A 153 -1.35 8.34 9.94
CA PRO A 153 -0.13 8.20 9.16
C PRO A 153 -0.21 6.94 8.28
N VAL A 154 0.35 7.00 7.07
CA VAL A 154 0.39 5.88 6.12
C VAL A 154 1.80 5.71 5.61
N ASP A 155 2.32 4.49 5.69
CA ASP A 155 3.57 4.09 5.04
C ASP A 155 3.27 3.64 3.62
N VAL A 156 4.13 4.06 2.70
CA VAL A 156 3.99 3.82 1.26
C VAL A 156 5.25 3.14 0.75
N GLU A 157 5.10 2.05 0.02
CA GLU A 157 6.19 1.40 -0.71
C GLU A 157 5.85 1.24 -2.19
N PHE A 158 6.77 1.64 -3.07
CA PHE A 158 6.73 1.37 -4.50
C PHE A 158 7.78 0.34 -4.85
N ALA A 159 7.43 -0.64 -5.67
CA ALA A 159 8.39 -1.59 -6.22
C ALA A 159 8.41 -1.48 -7.74
N PHE A 160 9.56 -1.13 -8.29
CA PHE A 160 9.80 -1.02 -9.72
C PHE A 160 10.64 -2.18 -10.23
N GLY A 161 10.30 -2.69 -11.40
CA GLY A 161 11.13 -3.62 -12.16
C GLY A 161 12.04 -2.84 -13.10
N ASP A 162 13.35 -2.91 -12.90
CA ASP A 162 14.33 -2.30 -13.78
C ASP A 162 14.54 -3.15 -15.05
N PRO A 163 14.75 -2.50 -16.21
CA PRO A 163 15.06 -3.21 -17.44
C PRO A 163 16.42 -3.92 -17.36
N ASP A 164 16.61 -5.01 -18.10
CA ASP A 164 17.95 -5.60 -18.25
C ASP A 164 18.95 -4.59 -18.83
N PRO A 165 19.99 -4.16 -18.08
CA PRO A 165 20.97 -3.22 -18.62
C PRO A 165 21.88 -3.85 -19.68
N ASN A 166 22.00 -5.18 -19.73
CA ASN A 166 22.96 -5.90 -20.59
C ASN A 166 22.31 -6.59 -21.79
N ASN A 167 21.01 -6.87 -21.74
CA ASN A 167 20.31 -7.55 -22.83
C ASN A 167 18.79 -7.27 -22.77
N PRO A 168 18.35 -6.03 -23.05
CA PRO A 168 16.93 -5.77 -23.14
C PRO A 168 16.38 -6.58 -24.31
N ALA A 169 15.52 -7.57 -24.03
CA ALA A 169 14.82 -8.26 -25.10
C ALA A 169 14.05 -7.23 -25.95
N PRO A 170 13.80 -7.46 -27.26
CA PRO A 170 13.14 -6.48 -28.12
C PRO A 170 11.80 -5.97 -27.57
N ASP A 171 11.09 -6.83 -26.81
CA ASP A 171 9.79 -6.56 -26.21
C ASP A 171 9.86 -6.22 -24.70
N GLU A 172 11.06 -6.12 -24.12
CA GLU A 172 11.24 -5.71 -22.72
C GLU A 172 11.10 -4.18 -22.59
N PRO A 173 10.46 -3.68 -21.52
CA PRO A 173 10.48 -2.25 -21.21
C PRO A 173 11.91 -1.73 -21.16
N LYS A 174 12.13 -0.50 -21.65
CA LYS A 174 13.45 0.18 -21.60
C LYS A 174 13.58 1.13 -20.42
N THR A 175 12.52 1.26 -19.65
CA THR A 175 12.41 2.11 -18.47
C THR A 175 11.85 1.27 -17.32
N PRO A 176 12.10 1.67 -16.06
CA PRO A 176 11.51 0.99 -14.92
C PRO A 176 9.98 0.94 -15.01
N VAL A 177 9.42 -0.20 -14.65
CA VAL A 177 7.96 -0.45 -14.67
C VAL A 177 7.44 -0.64 -13.26
N LEU A 178 6.31 -0.01 -12.93
CA LEU A 178 5.72 -0.17 -11.60
C LEU A 178 5.08 -1.56 -11.50
N MET A 179 5.56 -2.34 -10.54
CA MET A 179 5.09 -3.68 -10.25
C MET A 179 4.08 -3.66 -9.11
N ASP A 180 4.51 -3.16 -7.95
CA ASP A 180 3.73 -3.22 -6.73
C ASP A 180 3.63 -1.86 -6.04
N VAL A 181 2.47 -1.60 -5.45
CA VAL A 181 2.29 -0.53 -4.45
C VAL A 181 1.73 -1.14 -3.18
N LEU A 182 2.40 -0.87 -2.07
CA LEU A 182 1.96 -1.27 -0.74
C LEU A 182 1.66 0.00 0.06
N LEU A 183 0.50 0.02 0.71
CA LEU A 183 0.07 1.12 1.57
C LEU A 183 -0.35 0.53 2.91
N ASN A 184 0.22 1.03 4.00
CA ASN A 184 -0.07 0.51 5.33
C ASN A 184 -0.39 1.64 6.30
N ARG A 185 -1.58 1.60 6.90
CA ARG A 185 -1.98 2.52 7.96
C ARG A 185 -1.18 2.21 9.22
N ASP A 186 -0.58 3.25 9.79
CA ASP A 186 0.26 3.10 10.97
C ASP A 186 -0.56 3.11 12.26
N TYR A 187 -0.65 1.93 12.88
CA TYR A 187 -1.21 1.74 14.22
C TYR A 187 -0.14 1.53 15.29
N SER A 188 1.13 1.89 15.04
CA SER A 188 2.24 1.67 15.97
C SER A 188 2.04 2.28 17.35
N ALA A 189 1.16 3.28 17.50
CA ALA A 189 0.68 3.78 18.80
C ALA A 189 0.05 2.69 19.69
N LEU A 190 -0.41 1.57 19.11
CA LEU A 190 -0.97 0.42 19.81
C LEU A 190 0.06 -0.63 20.23
N LYS A 191 1.31 -0.54 19.74
CA LYS A 191 2.39 -1.41 20.25
C LYS A 191 2.67 -0.98 21.70
N PRO A 192 2.54 -1.87 22.70
CA PRO A 192 2.96 -1.53 24.05
C PRO A 192 4.42 -1.06 23.97
N ARG A 193 4.71 0.15 24.46
CA ARG A 193 6.09 0.54 24.72
C ARG A 193 6.67 -0.57 25.58
N ARG A 194 7.70 -1.26 25.10
CA ARG A 194 8.47 -2.17 25.96
C ARG A 194 9.02 -1.29 27.07
N HIS A 195 8.34 -1.24 28.21
CA HIS A 195 8.91 -0.70 29.42
C HIS A 195 10.18 -1.49 29.68
N GLY A 196 11.31 -0.79 29.65
CA GLY A 196 12.60 -1.36 29.96
C GLY A 196 12.51 -2.16 31.24
N GLN A 197 13.10 -3.35 31.20
CA GLN A 197 13.33 -4.17 32.37
C GLN A 197 13.99 -3.30 33.45
N ASN A 198 13.36 -3.25 34.64
CA ASN A 198 14.00 -2.73 35.84
C ASN A 198 15.30 -3.52 36.09
N PRO A 199 16.45 -2.87 36.32
CA PRO A 199 17.60 -3.57 36.86
C PRO A 199 17.30 -3.94 38.31
N SER A 200 17.38 -5.24 38.62
CA SER A 200 17.63 -5.73 39.98
C SER A 200 19.13 -5.85 40.18
#